data_AF-A0A7G8E7N6-F1
#
_entry.id   AF-A0A7G8E7N6-F1
#
_cell.length_a   1.000
_cell.length_b   1.000
_cell.length_c   1.000
_cell.angle_alpha   90.00
_cell.angle_beta   90.00
_cell.angle_gamma   90.00
#
_symmetry.space_group_name_H-M   'P 1'
#
loop_
_entity.id
_entity.type
_entity.pdbx_description
1 polymer ?
#
loop_
_entity_poly.entity_id
_entity_poly.type
_entity_poly.pdbx_seq_one_letter_code
_entity_poly.pdbx_strand_id
1 'polypeptide(L)' 'MWSWDISDLPTTVRGIWLYLYLVIDIWSRKVVAWDVAEREDPAIAADLVSRACLRERISKGRQQPLILHADNGNA' A
#
# COMPACT_ATOMS: atom_id res chain seq x y z
N MET A 1 -5.15 -10.52 -6.53
CA MET A 1 -4.79 -9.14 -6.93
C MET A 1 -4.74 -8.29 -5.69
N TRP A 2 -3.89 -7.27 -5.67
CA TRP A 2 -3.77 -6.35 -4.54
C TRP A 2 -4.34 -5.00 -4.95
N SER A 3 -4.97 -4.33 -4.00
CA SER A 3 -5.29 -2.91 -4.11
C SER A 3 -4.41 -2.15 -3.15
N TRP A 4 -3.99 -0.96 -3.54
CA TRP A 4 -3.29 -0.05 -2.64
C TRP A 4 -3.89 1.35 -2.71
N ASP A 5 -3.72 2.08 -1.62
CA ASP A 5 -4.18 3.46 -1.46
C ASP A 5 -3.31 4.21 -0.45
N ILE A 6 -3.39 5.54 -0.46
CA ILE A 6 -2.81 6.42 0.56
C ILE A 6 -3.95 7.17 1.23
N SER A 7 -4.08 7.03 2.55
CA SER A 7 -5.12 7.71 3.33
C SER A 7 -4.53 8.67 4.35
N ASP A 8 -5.15 9.83 4.50
CA ASP A 8 -4.79 10.81 5.55
C ASP A 8 -5.11 10.25 6.94
N LEU A 9 -4.10 10.25 7.82
CA LEU A 9 -4.18 9.79 9.19
C LEU A 9 -4.07 10.99 10.15
N PRO A 10 -5.14 11.34 10.88
CA PRO A 10 -5.08 12.45 11.84
C PRO A 10 -4.20 12.09 13.02
N THR A 11 -3.45 13.08 13.52
CA THR A 11 -2.73 12.96 14.79
C THR A 11 -3.49 13.65 15.92
N THR A 12 -2.98 13.54 17.15
CA THR A 12 -3.52 14.28 18.30
C THR A 12 -3.19 15.78 18.25
N VAL A 13 -2.27 16.19 17.38
CA VAL A 13 -1.87 17.58 17.20
C VAL A 13 -2.62 18.17 16.01
N ARG A 14 -3.44 19.19 16.28
CA ARG A 14 -4.24 19.85 15.25
C ARG A 14 -3.35 20.41 14.15
N GLY A 15 -3.69 20.08 12.90
CA GLY A 15 -2.95 20.54 11.72
C GLY A 15 -1.77 19.65 11.32
N ILE A 16 -1.46 18.60 12.09
CA ILE A 16 -0.48 17.58 11.71
C ILE A 16 -1.22 16.33 11.26
N TRP A 17 -0.92 15.92 10.03
CA TRP A 17 -1.43 14.73 9.38
C TRP A 17 -0.27 13.84 8.97
N LEU A 18 -0.51 12.53 8.97
CA LEU A 18 0.40 11.54 8.42
C LEU A 18 -0.28 10.83 7.25
N TYR A 19 0.52 10.20 6.41
CA TYR A 19 0.05 9.44 5.25
C TYR A 19 0.17 7.96 5.53
N LEU A 20 -0.96 7.26 5.56
CA LEU A 20 -1.00 5.80 5.68
C LEU A 20 -0.97 5.18 4.29
N TYR A 21 0.13 4.50 3.97
CA TYR A 21 0.26 3.67 2.79
C TYR A 21 -0.29 2.29 3.12
N LEU A 22 -1.27 1.81 2.37
CA LEU A 22 -1.92 0.53 2.63
C LEU A 22 -1.94 -0.35 1.39
N VAL A 23 -1.58 -1.62 1.54
CA VAL A 23 -1.74 -2.65 0.50
C VAL A 23 -2.59 -3.79 1.05
N ILE A 24 -3.68 -4.11 0.35
CA ILE A 24 -4.64 -5.14 0.74
C ILE A 24 -4.82 -6.18 -0.39
N ASP A 25 -4.89 -7.44 -0.01
CA ASP A 25 -5.43 -8.49 -0.89
C ASP A 25 -6.96 -8.44 -0.85
N ILE A 26 -7.60 -8.06 -1.94
CA ILE A 26 -9.06 -7.82 -1.94
C ILE A 26 -9.89 -9.12 -1.85
N TRP A 27 -9.29 -10.30 -2.09
CA TRP A 27 -9.98 -11.58 -1.96
C TRP A 27 -10.10 -11.99 -0.49
N SER A 28 -8.97 -11.95 0.22
CA SER A 28 -8.89 -12.35 1.62
C SER A 28 -9.18 -11.22 2.60
N ARG A 29 -9.23 -9.97 2.12
CA ARG A 29 -9.25 -8.75 2.94
C ARG A 29 -8.04 -8.61 3.86
N LYS A 30 -6.97 -9.37 3.61
CA LYS A 30 -5.73 -9.31 4.38
C LYS A 30 -4.95 -8.05 4.03
N VAL A 31 -4.60 -7.27 5.03
CA VAL A 31 -3.54 -6.25 4.93
C VAL A 31 -2.21 -6.95 4.72
N VAL A 32 -1.66 -6.87 3.51
CA VAL A 32 -0.40 -7.55 3.18
C VAL A 32 0.80 -6.72 3.58
N ALA A 33 0.69 -5.40 3.53
CA ALA A 33 1.68 -4.44 4.03
C ALA A 33 1.05 -3.07 4.30
N TRP A 34 1.69 -2.29 5.17
CA TRP A 34 1.38 -0.88 5.42
C TRP A 34 2.63 -0.13 5.89
N ASP A 35 2.66 1.18 5.71
CA ASP A 35 3.65 2.13 6.27
C ASP A 35 2.97 3.46 6.61
N VAL A 36 3.59 4.27 7.47
CA VAL A 36 3.15 5.64 7.80
C VAL A 36 4.29 6.61 7.55
N ALA A 37 3.99 7.74 6.90
CA ALA A 37 4.99 8.77 6.58
C ALA A 37 4.47 10.19 6.87
N GLU A 38 5.39 11.14 7.04
CA GLU A 38 5.06 12.56 7.24
C GLU A 38 4.74 13.30 5.93
N ARG A 39 5.08 12.71 4.79
CA ARG A 39 4.85 13.28 3.45
C ARG A 39 4.49 12.19 2.45
N GLU A 40 3.79 12.57 1.40
CA GLU A 40 3.58 11.70 0.26
C GLU A 40 4.88 11.58 -0.58
N ASP A 41 5.43 10.37 -0.65
CA ASP A 41 6.62 10.03 -1.42
C ASP A 41 6.40 8.69 -2.17
N PRO A 42 6.50 8.65 -3.51
CA PRO A 42 6.30 7.41 -4.28
C PRO A 42 7.37 6.35 -4.00
N ALA A 43 8.55 6.73 -3.49
CA ALA A 43 9.58 5.77 -3.11
C ALA A 43 9.11 4.88 -1.94
N ILE A 44 8.34 5.46 -1.00
CA ILE A 44 7.78 4.72 0.14
C ILE A 44 6.80 3.65 -0.35
N ALA A 45 5.93 3.98 -1.31
CA ALA A 45 5.02 3.00 -1.92
C ALA A 45 5.77 1.87 -2.65
N ALA A 46 6.81 2.20 -3.41
CA ALA A 46 7.62 1.22 -4.14
C ALA A 46 8.35 0.25 -3.18
N ASP A 47 8.95 0.77 -2.11
CA ASP A 47 9.60 -0.03 -1.08
C ASP A 47 8.61 -0.90 -0.32
N LEU A 48 7.43 -0.36 0.03
CA LEU A 48 6.36 -1.08 0.68
C LEU A 48 5.90 -2.29 -0.14
N VAL A 49 5.62 -2.09 -1.43
CA VAL A 49 5.20 -3.17 -2.35
C VAL A 49 6.31 -4.20 -2.52
N SER A 50 7.56 -3.77 -2.61
CA SER A 50 8.71 -4.66 -2.73
C SER A 50 8.84 -5.59 -1.51
N ARG A 51 8.74 -5.03 -0.29
CA ARG A 51 8.73 -5.80 0.96
C ARG A 51 7.51 -6.73 1.06
N ALA A 52 6.34 -6.27 0.63
CA ALA A 52 5.14 -7.09 0.59
C ALA A 52 5.31 -8.31 -0.33
N CYS A 53 5.86 -8.11 -1.53
CA CYS A 53 6.13 -9.19 -2.48
C CYS A 53 7.06 -10.25 -1.87
N LEU A 54 8.14 -9.82 -1.20
CA LEU A 54 9.06 -10.73 -0.51
C LEU A 54 8.36 -11.52 0.60
N ARG A 55 7.58 -10.84 1.45
CA ARG A 55 6.89 -11.47 2.59
C ARG A 55 5.82 -12.48 2.16
N GLU A 56 5.06 -12.14 1.13
CA GLU A 56 3.99 -12.98 0.58
C GLU A 56 4.49 -13.99 -0.46
N ARG A 57 5.82 -14.11 -0.64
CA ARG A 57 6.48 -15.02 -1.58
C ARG A 57 5.95 -14.88 -3.02
N ILE A 58 5.70 -13.65 -3.43
CA ILE A 58 5.35 -13.31 -4.81
C ILE A 58 6.62 -13.32 -5.65
N SER A 59 6.65 -14.18 -6.67
CA SER A 59 7.77 -14.30 -7.59
C SER A 59 7.35 -14.01 -9.03
N LYS A 60 8.30 -13.53 -9.84
CA LYS A 60 8.09 -13.24 -11.27
C LYS A 60 7.74 -14.49 -12.09
N GLY A 61 8.01 -15.69 -11.57
CA GLY A 61 7.73 -16.96 -12.23
C GLY A 61 6.34 -17.55 -11.94
N ARG A 62 5.48 -16.87 -11.17
CA ARG A 62 4.10 -17.35 -10.95
C ARG A 62 3.34 -17.41 -12.28
N GLN A 63 2.55 -18.48 -12.45
CA GLN A 63 1.66 -18.63 -13.60
C GLN A 63 0.64 -17.50 -13.71
N GLN A 64 0.18 -16.98 -12.57
CA GLN A 64 -0.69 -15.81 -12.49
C GLN A 64 0.12 -14.64 -11.92
N PRO A 65 0.34 -13.57 -12.70
CA PRO A 65 1.07 -12.40 -12.21
C PRO A 65 0.27 -11.72 -11.10
N LEU A 66 1.00 -11.10 -10.17
CA LEU A 66 0.37 -10.18 -9.23
C LEU A 66 -0.06 -8.92 -9.99
N ILE A 67 -1.36 -8.64 -9.99
CA ILE A 67 -1.90 -7.35 -10.43
C ILE A 67 -2.02 -6.46 -9.19
N LEU A 68 -1.37 -5.30 -9.26
CA LEU A 68 -1.48 -4.22 -8.29
C LEU A 68 -2.37 -3.13 -8.88
N HIS A 69 -3.47 -2.82 -8.21
CA HIS A 69 -4.43 -1.81 -8.61
C HIS A 69 -4.31 -0.59 -7.70
N ALA A 70 -4.10 0.59 -8.28
CA ALA A 70 -4.26 1.87 -7.60
C ALA A 70 -5.69 2.36 -7.83
N ASP A 71 -6.40 2.73 -6.77
CA ASP A 71 -7.69 3.41 -6.94
C ASP A 71 -7.43 4.92 -7.09
N ASN A 72 -7.34 5.40 -8.33
CA ASN A 72 -7.17 6.83 -8.61
C ASN A 72 -8.54 7.51 -8.69
N GLY A 73 -9.37 7.36 -7.64
CA GLY A 73 -10.67 8.02 -7.56
C GLY A 73 -10.52 9.53 -7.74
N ASN A 74 -10.89 10.04 -8.92
CA ASN A 74 -10.91 11.47 -9.19
C ASN A 74 -12.17 12.07 -8.54
N ALA A 75 -12.02 12.66 -7.35
CA ALA A 75 -13.03 13.51 -6.75
C ALA A 75 -13.03 14.91 -7.40
#